data_AF-A0A174PZ19-F1
#
_entry.id   AF-A0A174PZ19-F1
#
_cell.length_a   1.000
_cell.length_b   1.000
_cell.length_c   1.000
_cell.angle_alpha   90.00
_cell.angle_beta   90.00
_cell.angle_gamma   90.00
#
_symmetry.space_group_name_H-M   'P 1'
#
loop_
_entity.id
_entity.type
_entity.pdbx_description
1 polymer ?
#
loop_
_entity_poly.entity_id
_entity_poly.type
_entity_poly.pdbx_seq_one_letter_code
_entity_poly.pdbx_strand_id
1 'polypeptide(L)'
;MTKGRKTTFEERVEIVQYCIAHDRNYTQTAELYQVSYQQARNYIVKYEAGGVEALRDNRGKRKHPDEMSELEKLRAEVKILKAEKERAEMEASFLKKLEEIERRRG
;
A
#
# COMPACT_ATOMS: atom_id res chain seq x y z
N MET A 1 24.13 8.00 7.02
CA MET A 1 22.79 7.41 6.86
C MET A 1 21.91 7.94 7.99
N THR A 2 20.90 8.75 7.68
CA THR A 2 19.92 9.19 8.66
C THR A 2 19.16 7.96 9.15
N LYS A 3 19.06 7.77 10.48
CA LYS A 3 18.20 6.72 11.04
C LYS A 3 16.77 7.04 10.60
N GLY A 4 16.21 6.24 9.69
CA GLY A 4 14.81 6.37 9.28
C GLY A 4 13.88 6.20 10.47
N ARG A 5 12.69 6.84 10.40
CA ARG A 5 11.64 6.71 11.41
C ARG A 5 11.35 5.22 11.68
N LYS A 6 11.21 4.85 12.95
CA LYS A 6 10.72 3.52 13.32
C LYS A 6 9.22 3.47 13.05
N THR A 7 8.78 2.45 12.30
CA THR A 7 7.37 2.21 11.99
C THR A 7 6.93 0.86 12.53
N THR A 8 5.71 0.77 13.02
CA THR A 8 5.04 -0.49 13.36
C THR A 8 4.61 -1.23 12.11
N PHE A 9 4.11 -2.45 12.29
CA PHE A 9 3.58 -3.24 11.18
C PHE A 9 2.29 -2.64 10.63
N GLU A 10 1.38 -2.21 11.50
CA GLU A 10 0.11 -1.59 11.13
C GLU A 10 0.35 -0.30 10.33
N GLU A 11 1.30 0.54 10.77
CA GLU A 11 1.70 1.74 10.05
C GLU A 11 2.19 1.41 8.64
N ARG A 12 2.94 0.30 8.45
CA ARG A 12 3.40 -0.12 7.12
C ARG A 12 2.27 -0.58 6.22
N VAL A 13 1.28 -1.28 6.77
CA VAL A 13 0.06 -1.68 6.03
C VAL A 13 -0.70 -0.44 5.57
N GLU A 14 -0.86 0.56 6.44
CA GLU A 14 -1.51 1.83 6.10
C GLU A 14 -0.74 2.61 5.04
N ILE A 15 0.58 2.69 5.16
CA ILE A 15 1.44 3.32 4.15
C ILE A 15 1.25 2.64 2.79
N VAL A 16 1.23 1.31 2.75
CA VAL A 16 1.05 0.54 1.51
C VAL A 16 -0.32 0.81 0.89
N GLN A 17 -1.37 0.68 1.70
CA GLN A 17 -2.75 0.93 1.27
C GLN A 17 -2.91 2.35 0.70
N TYR A 18 -2.43 3.36 1.42
CA TYR A 18 -2.52 4.75 0.99
C TYR A 18 -1.77 4.98 -0.31
N CYS A 19 -0.54 4.49 -0.42
CA CYS A 19 0.29 4.68 -1.60
C CYS A 19 -0.34 4.07 -2.85
N ILE A 20 -0.90 2.86 -2.73
CA ILE A 20 -1.62 2.19 -3.82
C ILE A 20 -2.84 3.01 -4.25
N ALA A 21 -3.63 3.50 -3.29
CA ALA A 21 -4.81 4.33 -3.58
C ALA A 21 -4.45 5.66 -4.27
N HIS A 22 -3.23 6.17 -4.10
CA HIS A 22 -2.76 7.46 -4.64
C HIS A 22 -1.70 7.26 -5.72
N ASP A 23 -1.93 6.33 -6.65
CA ASP A 23 -1.10 6.13 -7.85
C ASP A 23 0.38 5.86 -7.58
N ARG A 24 0.66 5.15 -6.48
CA ARG A 24 2.02 4.87 -6.01
C ARG A 24 2.84 6.16 -5.82
N ASN A 25 2.20 7.25 -5.40
CA ASN A 25 2.87 8.52 -5.12
C ASN A 25 3.71 8.42 -3.83
N TYR A 26 4.96 7.96 -3.98
CA TYR A 26 5.88 7.76 -2.87
C TYR A 26 6.27 9.08 -2.18
N THR A 27 6.30 10.20 -2.91
CA THR A 27 6.63 11.52 -2.36
C THR A 27 5.56 11.97 -1.38
N GLN A 28 4.29 11.99 -1.82
CA GLN A 28 3.16 12.35 -0.98
C GLN A 28 2.99 11.38 0.20
N THR A 29 3.19 10.09 -0.04
CA THR A 29 3.13 9.07 1.02
C THR A 29 4.22 9.28 2.06
N ALA A 30 5.46 9.60 1.63
CA ALA A 30 6.57 9.87 2.52
C ALA A 30 6.32 11.10 3.41
N GLU A 31 5.78 12.17 2.82
CA GLU A 31 5.38 13.38 3.54
C GLU A 31 4.26 13.11 4.54
N LEU A 32 3.18 12.44 4.12
CA LEU A 32 2.02 12.17 4.97
C LEU A 32 2.39 11.34 6.20
N TYR A 33 3.18 10.27 6.01
CA TYR A 33 3.56 9.35 7.08
C TYR A 33 4.89 9.70 7.75
N GLN A 34 5.52 10.81 7.37
CA GLN A 34 6.82 11.26 7.91
C GLN A 34 7.87 10.14 7.87
N VAL A 35 7.91 9.40 6.76
CA VAL A 35 8.92 8.39 6.46
C VAL A 35 9.77 8.88 5.30
N SER A 36 10.98 8.35 5.15
CA SER A 36 11.76 8.69 3.95
C SER A 36 11.08 8.14 2.68
N TYR A 37 11.30 8.81 1.55
CA TYR A 37 10.90 8.31 0.22
C TYR A 37 11.32 6.85 0.02
N GLN A 38 12.56 6.52 0.41
CA GLN A 38 13.09 5.17 0.28
C GLN A 38 12.36 4.16 1.17
N GLN A 39 11.89 4.55 2.37
CA GLN A 39 11.05 3.70 3.20
C GLN A 39 9.69 3.45 2.57
N ALA A 40 9.00 4.50 2.09
CA ALA A 40 7.71 4.36 1.41
C ALA A 40 7.82 3.40 0.21
N ARG A 41 8.81 3.61 -0.67
CA ARG A 41 9.08 2.71 -1.80
C ARG A 41 9.39 1.28 -1.35
N ASN A 42 10.22 1.10 -0.33
CA ASN A 42 10.60 -0.23 0.15
C ASN A 42 9.42 -1.02 0.73
N TYR A 43 8.44 -0.38 1.37
CA TYR A 43 7.25 -1.08 1.84
C TYR A 43 6.43 -1.61 0.67
N ILE A 44 6.25 -0.83 -0.39
CA ILE A 44 5.52 -1.25 -1.59
C ILE A 44 6.20 -2.41 -2.28
N VAL A 45 7.51 -2.30 -2.53
CA VAL A 45 8.30 -3.39 -3.15
C VAL A 45 8.22 -4.68 -2.33
N LYS A 46 8.23 -4.59 -1.00
CA LYS A 46 8.06 -5.75 -0.12
C LYS A 46 6.67 -6.35 -0.24
N TYR A 47 5.64 -5.52 -0.20
CA TYR A 47 4.26 -5.98 -0.35
C TYR A 47 4.05 -6.68 -1.69
N GLU A 48 4.53 -6.10 -2.79
CA GLU A 48 4.43 -6.72 -4.13
C GLU A 48 5.18 -8.05 -4.21
N ALA A 49 6.27 -8.23 -3.46
CA ALA A 49 7.07 -9.46 -3.47
C ALA A 49 6.53 -10.58 -2.58
N GLY A 50 5.78 -10.29 -1.51
CA GLY A 50 5.40 -11.30 -0.52
C GLY A 50 4.18 -10.97 0.32
N GLY A 51 3.31 -10.08 -0.17
CA GLY A 51 2.10 -9.64 0.49
C GLY A 51 2.35 -8.95 1.83
N VAL A 52 1.32 -8.92 2.67
CA VAL A 52 1.37 -8.24 3.98
C VAL A 52 2.48 -8.81 4.88
N GLU A 53 2.74 -10.12 4.84
CA GLU A 53 3.78 -10.75 5.67
C GLU A 53 5.19 -10.22 5.41
N ALA A 54 5.49 -9.82 4.16
CA ALA A 54 6.78 -9.25 3.80
C ALA A 54 7.03 -7.85 4.42
N LEU A 55 5.99 -7.18 4.93
CA LEU A 55 6.10 -5.90 5.63
C LEU A 55 6.65 -6.03 7.05
N ARG A 56 6.70 -7.24 7.61
CA ARG A 56 7.26 -7.49 8.95
C ARG A 56 8.76 -7.19 9.01
N ASP A 57 9.18 -6.62 10.14
CA ASP A 57 10.60 -6.42 10.43
C ASP A 57 11.21 -7.69 11.02
N ASN A 58 11.96 -8.43 10.20
CA ASN A 58 12.62 -9.67 10.62
C ASN A 58 14.11 -9.48 10.94
N ARG A 59 14.61 -8.24 11.03
CA ARG A 59 16.04 -8.00 11.31
C ARG A 59 16.37 -8.39 12.75
N GLY A 60 17.30 -9.34 12.91
CA GLY A 60 17.92 -9.66 14.20
C GLY A 60 17.09 -10.49 15.18
N LYS A 61 15.92 -11.01 14.78
CA LYS A 61 15.12 -11.93 15.61
C LYS A 61 14.98 -13.30 14.92
N ARG A 62 15.30 -14.37 15.65
CA ARG A 62 14.79 -15.73 15.35
C ARG A 62 13.27 -15.64 15.41
N LYS A 63 12.58 -16.12 14.36
CA LYS A 63 11.11 -16.13 14.22
C LYS A 63 10.44 -16.45 15.57
N HIS A 64 9.66 -15.53 16.12
CA HIS A 64 8.81 -15.81 17.28
C HIS A 64 7.48 -16.36 16.76
N PRO A 65 6.88 -17.36 17.43
CA PRO A 65 5.63 -18.01 16.99
C PRO A 65 4.37 -17.13 17.12
N ASP A 66 4.50 -15.85 17.49
CA ASP A 66 3.40 -14.87 17.42
C ASP A 66 3.20 -14.43 15.96
N GLU A 67 2.94 -15.42 15.11
CA GLU A 67 2.32 -15.22 13.83
C GLU A 67 0.92 -14.69 14.13
N MET A 68 0.67 -13.41 13.80
CA MET A 68 -0.70 -12.88 13.58
C MET A 68 -1.65 -14.01 13.21
N SER A 69 -2.80 -14.04 13.87
CA SER A 69 -3.85 -14.97 13.52
C SER A 69 -4.13 -14.85 12.02
N GLU A 70 -4.41 -15.96 11.34
CA GLU A 70 -4.83 -15.96 9.94
C GLU A 70 -5.91 -14.90 9.66
N LEU A 71 -6.77 -14.61 10.65
CA LEU A 71 -7.77 -13.55 10.60
C LEU A 71 -7.18 -12.14 10.47
N GLU A 72 -6.10 -11.83 11.18
CA GLU A 72 -5.45 -10.51 11.13
C GLU A 72 -4.73 -10.32 9.79
N LYS A 73 -4.09 -11.37 9.28
CA LYS A 73 -3.50 -11.40 7.93
C LYS A 73 -4.56 -11.12 6.88
N LEU A 74 -5.67 -11.87 6.93
CA LEU A 74 -6.79 -11.72 6.00
C LEU A 74 -7.40 -10.31 6.08
N ARG A 75 -7.53 -9.74 7.28
CA ARG A 75 -8.02 -8.36 7.44
C ARG A 75 -7.09 -7.34 6.80
N ALA A 76 -5.77 -7.49 6.97
CA ALA A 76 -4.80 -6.59 6.35
C ALA A 76 -4.81 -6.71 4.82
N GLU A 77 -4.86 -7.94 4.29
CA GLU A 77 -4.93 -8.18 2.85
C GLU A 77 -6.22 -7.62 2.25
N VAL A 78 -7.38 -7.88 2.87
CA VAL A 78 -8.67 -7.33 2.45
C VAL A 78 -8.65 -5.80 2.47
N LYS A 79 -7.94 -5.17 3.42
CA LYS A 79 -7.81 -3.72 3.49
C LYS A 79 -7.08 -3.15 2.27
N ILE A 80 -5.99 -3.80 1.84
CA ILE A 80 -5.22 -3.38 0.67
C ILE A 80 -5.97 -3.68 -0.63
N LEU A 81 -6.54 -4.89 -0.77
CA LEU A 81 -7.32 -5.28 -1.95
C LEU A 81 -8.54 -4.38 -2.18
N LYS A 82 -9.18 -3.89 -1.10
CA LYS A 82 -10.26 -2.91 -1.22
C LYS A 82 -9.77 -1.58 -1.81
N ALA A 83 -8.59 -1.10 -1.42
CA ALA A 83 -8.02 0.11 -1.97
C ALA A 83 -7.65 -0.06 -3.45
N GLU A 84 -7.10 -1.21 -3.85
CA GLU A 84 -6.86 -1.55 -5.25
C GLU A 84 -8.15 -1.57 -6.07
N LYS A 85 -9.19 -2.21 -5.54
CA LYS A 85 -10.49 -2.28 -6.18
C LYS A 85 -11.12 -0.90 -6.35
N GLU A 86 -11.12 -0.08 -5.31
CA GLU A 86 -11.67 1.28 -5.36
C GLU A 86 -10.95 2.14 -6.42
N ARG A 87 -9.62 2.04 -6.49
CA ARG A 87 -8.84 2.70 -7.55
C ARG A 87 -9.24 2.22 -8.95
N ALA A 88 -9.33 0.91 -9.16
CA ALA A 88 -9.71 0.35 -10.45
C ALA A 88 -11.13 0.75 -10.87
N GLU A 89 -12.07 0.82 -9.92
CA GLU A 89 -13.44 1.28 -10.17
C GLU A 89 -13.48 2.77 -10.56
N MET A 90 -12.68 3.62 -9.90
CA MET A 90 -12.52 5.02 -10.29
C MET A 90 -11.97 5.16 -11.70
N GLU A 91 -10.88 4.45 -12.05
CA GLU A 91 -10.30 4.45 -13.40
C GLU A 91 -11.33 4.00 -14.45
N ALA A 92 -12.07 2.92 -14.18
CA ALA A 92 -13.10 2.42 -15.08
C ALA A 92 -14.25 3.43 -15.27
N SER A 93 -14.68 4.12 -14.21
CA SER A 93 -15.71 5.15 -14.29
C SER A 93 -15.27 6.37 -15.11
N PHE A 94 -14.01 6.77 -14.97
CA PHE A 94 -13.43 7.89 -15.71
C PHE A 94 -13.38 7.57 -17.21
N LEU A 95 -12.94 6.37 -17.59
CA LEU A 95 -12.90 5.92 -18.97
C LEU A 95 -14.29 5.90 -19.62
N LYS A 96 -15.31 5.39 -18.92
CA LYS A 96 -16.71 5.44 -19.41
C LYS A 96 -17.18 6.87 -19.67
N LYS A 97 -16.78 7.81 -18.82
CA LYS A 97 -17.17 9.21 -18.99
C LYS A 97 -16.46 9.87 -20.18
N LEU A 98 -15.21 9.50 -20.43
CA LEU A 98 -14.45 9.96 -21.59
C LEU A 98 -15.10 9.48 -22.90
N GLU A 99 -15.44 8.19 -22.98
CA GLU A 99 -16.09 7.59 -24.15
C GLU A 99 -17.44 8.26 -24.46
N GLU A 100 -18.22 8.60 -23.43
CA GLU A 100 -19.49 9.33 -23.59
C GLU A 100 -19.29 10.72 -24.20
N ILE A 101 -18.24 11.44 -23.79
CA ILE A 101 -17.93 12.79 -24.31
C ILE A 101 -17.48 12.71 -25.76
N GLU A 102 -16.65 11.73 -26.11
CA GLU A 102 -16.18 11.52 -27.49
C GLU A 102 -17.34 11.19 -28.43
N ARG A 103 -18.27 10.31 -28.02
CA ARG A 103 -19.49 10.00 -28.79
C ARG A 103 -20.44 11.18 -28.98
N ARG A 104 -20.40 12.19 -28.11
CA ARG A 104 -21.22 13.41 -28.26
C ARG A 104 -20.55 14.45 -29.16
N ARG A 105 -19.24 14.34 -29.39
CA ARG A 105 -18.44 15.30 -30.16
C ARG A 105 -18.16 14.83 -31.60
N GLY A 106 -18.14 13.53 -31.84
CA GLY A 106 -18.16 12.94 -33.20
C GLY A 106 -19.58 12.84 -33.72
#